data_AF-A0A7C5J8F0-F1
#
_entry.id   AF-A0A7C5J8F0-F1
#
_cell.length_a   1.000
_cell.length_b   1.000
_cell.length_c   1.000
_cell.angle_alpha   90.00
_cell.angle_beta   90.00
_cell.angle_gamma   90.00
#
_symmetry.space_group_name_H-M   'P 1'
#
loop_
_entity.id
_entity.type
_entity.pdbx_description
1 polymer ?
#
loop_
_entity_poly.entity_id
_entity_poly.type
_entity_poly.pdbx_seq_one_letter_code
_entity_poly.pdbx_strand_id
1 'polypeptide(L)'
;EPDVSSIGYPSDLCLRKPGTDVIVVGKGYAPGGEPVPSFDVHVTVGHLNKTLRLFGPRVFTGTGLGMTKPAPIAELELRYEYAWGGFDDEDPDNVVEEPRNPIGRGKVADSATRAGQPAPQIEDPYHLISNLDTEPAPAGVGAIGRHWMPRRQYAGTYDEVWQQTRAPLPPIDLDDRHHLCATPDLSTDKLLKSGETVKLYNLLPGGGAVEFALPVVHLEIVFDVKGREPAVFAPHLDTVILDLLETSDEKPPAVEMVWRASVKAPRRLREARVIVREKDAA
;
A
#
# COMPACT_ATOMS: atom_id res chain seq x y z
N GLU A 1 -6.73 4.91 -16.37
CA GLU A 1 -5.30 4.98 -16.73
C GLU A 1 -4.44 4.76 -15.48
N PRO A 2 -3.27 4.11 -15.58
CA PRO A 2 -2.44 3.70 -14.43
C PRO A 2 -1.79 4.88 -13.66
N ASP A 3 -1.80 6.07 -14.25
CA ASP A 3 -1.32 7.35 -13.72
C ASP A 3 -2.40 8.15 -12.99
N VAL A 4 -3.68 7.83 -13.17
CA VAL A 4 -4.83 8.55 -12.55
C VAL A 4 -5.60 7.73 -11.53
N SER A 5 -5.13 6.51 -11.21
CA SER A 5 -5.80 5.62 -10.26
C SER A 5 -4.79 4.86 -9.39
N SER A 6 -5.13 4.59 -8.14
CA SER A 6 -4.24 3.85 -7.24
C SER A 6 -4.18 2.38 -7.60
N ILE A 7 -3.12 1.71 -7.15
CA ILE A 7 -2.99 0.26 -7.30
C ILE A 7 -4.12 -0.41 -6.52
N GLY A 8 -4.99 -1.17 -7.21
CA GLY A 8 -6.01 -2.03 -6.58
C GLY A 8 -5.37 -3.20 -5.86
N TYR A 9 -4.65 -4.02 -6.61
CA TYR A 9 -3.87 -5.15 -6.09
C TYR A 9 -2.42 -5.02 -6.54
N PRO A 10 -1.44 -5.08 -5.61
CA PRO A 10 -0.04 -5.05 -5.96
C PRO A 10 0.37 -6.32 -6.72
N SER A 11 1.37 -6.19 -7.59
CA SER A 11 1.98 -7.37 -8.21
C SER A 11 3.07 -7.95 -7.31
N ASP A 12 3.10 -9.27 -7.18
CA ASP A 12 4.18 -9.99 -6.50
C ASP A 12 5.44 -10.17 -7.36
N LEU A 13 5.46 -9.60 -8.57
CA LEU A 13 6.59 -9.70 -9.48
C LEU A 13 7.68 -8.70 -9.09
N CYS A 14 8.63 -9.18 -8.28
CA CYS A 14 9.91 -8.54 -8.01
C CYS A 14 10.97 -9.60 -7.65
N LEU A 15 12.24 -9.21 -7.72
CA LEU A 15 13.34 -10.14 -7.42
C LEU A 15 13.49 -10.36 -5.91
N ARG A 16 13.36 -9.29 -5.12
CA ARG A 16 13.59 -9.29 -3.68
C ARG A 16 12.75 -8.20 -3.01
N LYS A 17 12.38 -8.45 -1.76
CA LYS A 17 11.91 -7.43 -0.82
C LYS A 17 12.75 -7.55 0.46
N PRO A 18 13.33 -6.44 0.95
CA PRO A 18 14.19 -6.47 2.14
C PRO A 18 13.40 -6.58 3.46
N GLY A 19 12.06 -6.59 3.40
CA GLY A 19 11.16 -6.58 4.55
C GLY A 19 9.81 -7.20 4.23
N THR A 20 8.86 -7.02 5.14
CA THR A 20 7.45 -7.41 4.96
C THR A 20 6.57 -6.18 4.75
N ASP A 21 5.75 -6.19 3.69
CA ASP A 21 4.65 -5.25 3.49
C ASP A 21 3.33 -5.83 4.02
N VAL A 22 2.51 -5.01 4.66
CA VAL A 22 1.10 -5.28 4.95
C VAL A 22 0.24 -4.32 4.14
N ILE A 23 -0.67 -4.87 3.34
CA ILE A 23 -1.50 -4.10 2.40
C ILE A 23 -2.96 -4.46 2.67
N VAL A 24 -3.82 -3.44 2.77
CA VAL A 24 -5.26 -3.64 2.94
C VAL A 24 -5.95 -3.22 1.65
N VAL A 25 -6.71 -4.13 1.06
CA VAL A 25 -7.59 -3.86 -0.08
C VAL A 25 -9.01 -3.97 0.44
N GLY A 26 -9.73 -2.86 0.54
CA GLY A 26 -11.07 -2.90 1.15
C GLY A 26 -11.68 -1.53 1.42
N LYS A 27 -12.72 -1.54 2.25
CA LYS A 27 -13.49 -0.37 2.66
C LYS A 27 -13.42 -0.18 4.17
N GLY A 28 -13.57 1.05 4.62
CA GLY A 28 -13.97 1.36 5.99
C GLY A 28 -15.48 1.42 6.10
N TYR A 29 -16.02 0.94 7.22
CA TYR A 29 -17.46 0.89 7.50
C TYR A 29 -17.78 1.65 8.80
N ALA A 30 -18.78 2.52 8.74
CA ALA A 30 -19.25 3.26 9.90
C ALA A 30 -19.73 2.29 11.01
N PRO A 31 -19.45 2.60 12.29
CA PRO A 31 -19.87 1.77 13.41
C PRO A 31 -21.38 1.51 13.40
N GLY A 32 -21.79 0.24 13.43
CA GLY A 32 -23.21 -0.15 13.42
C GLY A 32 -23.91 0.00 12.07
N GLY A 33 -23.18 0.31 11.00
CA GLY A 33 -23.73 0.49 9.64
C GLY A 33 -24.48 1.80 9.42
N GLU A 34 -24.60 2.65 10.44
CA GLU A 34 -25.31 3.92 10.37
C GLU A 34 -24.44 5.01 9.73
N PRO A 35 -24.93 5.77 8.74
CA PRO A 35 -24.16 6.85 8.13
C PRO A 35 -23.76 7.93 9.15
N VAL A 36 -22.45 8.17 9.30
CA VAL A 36 -21.91 9.21 10.19
C VAL A 36 -20.96 10.15 9.43
N PRO A 37 -20.78 11.41 9.89
CA PRO A 37 -19.93 12.39 9.19
C PRO A 37 -18.45 11.98 9.13
N SER A 38 -17.99 11.23 10.13
CA SER A 38 -16.63 10.70 10.19
C SER A 38 -16.53 9.52 11.15
N PHE A 39 -15.61 8.60 10.88
CA PHE A 39 -15.27 7.48 11.77
C PHE A 39 -13.83 7.03 11.53
N ASP A 40 -13.27 6.30 12.49
CA ASP A 40 -11.91 5.78 12.40
C ASP A 40 -11.91 4.30 11.98
N VAL A 41 -10.92 3.92 11.20
CA VAL A 41 -10.57 2.52 10.92
C VAL A 41 -9.18 2.23 11.43
N HIS A 42 -8.93 0.98 11.82
CA HIS A 42 -7.63 0.58 12.34
C HIS A 42 -7.27 -0.84 11.91
N VAL A 43 -6.00 -1.03 11.56
CA VAL A 43 -5.41 -2.33 11.28
C VAL A 43 -4.17 -2.52 12.16
N THR A 44 -4.03 -3.71 12.74
CA THR A 44 -2.80 -4.20 13.37
C THR A 44 -2.44 -5.55 12.74
N VAL A 45 -1.16 -5.77 12.44
CA VAL A 45 -0.59 -7.08 12.07
C VAL A 45 0.75 -7.24 12.79
N GLY A 46 0.81 -8.12 13.77
CA GLY A 46 1.99 -8.26 14.65
C GLY A 46 2.30 -6.95 15.36
N HIS A 47 3.49 -6.40 15.14
CA HIS A 47 3.90 -5.08 15.68
C HIS A 47 3.54 -3.89 14.79
N LEU A 48 3.05 -4.12 13.56
CA LEU A 48 2.65 -3.06 12.63
C LEU A 48 1.22 -2.62 12.92
N ASN A 49 0.95 -1.32 12.82
CA ASN A 49 -0.40 -0.81 12.96
C ASN A 49 -0.59 0.54 12.23
N LYS A 50 -1.82 0.81 11.79
CA LYS A 50 -2.20 2.09 11.20
C LYS A 50 -3.65 2.41 11.51
N THR A 51 -3.89 3.66 11.90
CA THR A 51 -5.25 4.24 12.02
C THR A 51 -5.46 5.25 10.91
N LEU A 52 -6.65 5.25 10.32
CA LEU A 52 -7.10 6.30 9.39
C LEU A 52 -8.40 6.90 9.93
N ARG A 53 -8.55 8.23 9.78
CA ARG A 53 -9.84 8.89 9.96
C ARG A 53 -10.49 9.06 8.59
N LEU A 54 -11.71 8.53 8.48
CA LEU A 54 -12.52 8.64 7.28
C LEU A 54 -13.57 9.73 7.49
N PHE A 55 -13.72 10.60 6.50
CA PHE A 55 -14.72 11.64 6.43
C PHE A 55 -15.62 11.36 5.23
N GLY A 56 -16.90 11.69 5.36
CA GLY A 56 -17.74 11.77 4.16
C GLY A 56 -17.39 13.00 3.31
N PRO A 57 -18.05 13.15 2.15
CA PRO A 57 -17.76 14.21 1.20
C PRO A 57 -17.77 15.59 1.85
N ARG A 58 -16.72 16.37 1.57
CA ARG A 58 -16.55 17.76 1.98
C ARG A 58 -15.76 18.52 0.93
N VAL A 59 -15.91 19.83 0.94
CA VAL A 59 -15.38 20.74 -0.07
C VAL A 59 -14.56 21.82 0.62
N PHE A 60 -13.43 22.21 0.04
CA PHE A 60 -12.66 23.34 0.55
C PHE A 60 -13.44 24.65 0.41
N THR A 61 -13.39 25.50 1.44
CA THR A 61 -14.09 26.79 1.49
C THR A 61 -13.08 27.93 1.58
N GLY A 62 -13.30 29.03 0.87
CA GLY A 62 -12.45 30.23 0.95
C GLY A 62 -12.53 31.02 2.26
N THR A 63 -13.23 30.52 3.27
CA THR A 63 -13.44 31.17 4.58
C THR A 63 -13.48 30.14 5.72
N GLY A 64 -13.15 30.54 6.94
CA GLY A 64 -13.31 29.71 8.16
C GLY A 64 -12.22 28.64 8.32
N LEU A 65 -12.60 27.43 8.78
CA LEU A 65 -11.70 26.26 8.90
C LEU A 65 -11.20 25.72 7.54
N GLY A 66 -11.59 26.35 6.44
CA GLY A 66 -11.14 25.98 5.10
C GLY A 66 -11.90 24.83 4.47
N MET A 67 -12.90 24.22 5.13
CA MET A 67 -13.73 23.14 4.56
C MET A 67 -15.17 23.13 5.09
N THR A 68 -16.09 22.58 4.30
CA THR A 68 -17.47 22.28 4.75
C THR A 68 -17.48 21.18 5.81
N LYS A 69 -18.58 21.09 6.58
CA LYS A 69 -18.83 19.90 7.40
C LYS A 69 -18.95 18.67 6.47
N PRO A 70 -18.40 17.51 6.85
CA PRO A 70 -18.51 16.30 6.06
C PRO A 70 -19.96 15.79 6.06
N ALA A 71 -20.44 15.38 4.89
CA ALA A 71 -21.70 14.66 4.77
C ALA A 71 -21.59 13.28 5.44
N PRO A 72 -22.69 12.69 5.94
CA PRO A 72 -22.64 11.35 6.52
C PRO A 72 -22.39 10.28 5.44
N ILE A 73 -21.58 9.27 5.78
CA ILE A 73 -21.30 8.09 4.95
C ILE A 73 -21.40 6.82 5.79
N ALA A 74 -21.89 5.74 5.20
CA ALA A 74 -21.89 4.40 5.81
C ALA A 74 -20.58 3.65 5.54
N GLU A 75 -19.91 3.93 4.42
CA GLU A 75 -18.68 3.27 4.03
C GLU A 75 -17.84 4.15 3.09
N LEU A 76 -16.55 3.85 3.00
CA LEU A 76 -15.62 4.48 2.06
C LEU A 76 -14.53 3.49 1.66
N GLU A 77 -14.29 3.33 0.36
CA GLU A 77 -13.16 2.53 -0.15
C GLU A 77 -11.82 3.19 0.19
N LEU A 78 -10.86 2.39 0.65
CA LEU A 78 -9.57 2.88 1.16
C LEU A 78 -8.58 3.12 0.03
N ARG A 79 -8.88 4.11 -0.81
CA ARG A 79 -8.18 4.45 -2.05
C ARG A 79 -7.43 5.77 -1.89
N TYR A 80 -6.20 5.86 -2.43
CA TYR A 80 -5.36 7.05 -2.28
C TYR A 80 -5.93 8.30 -3.00
N GLU A 81 -6.83 8.10 -3.96
CA GLU A 81 -7.62 9.14 -4.62
C GLU A 81 -8.42 9.98 -3.61
N TYR A 82 -8.75 9.42 -2.44
CA TYR A 82 -9.48 10.08 -1.36
C TYR A 82 -8.56 10.70 -0.29
N ALA A 83 -7.25 10.50 -0.37
CA ALA A 83 -6.28 11.07 0.55
C ALA A 83 -5.71 12.40 0.05
N TRP A 84 -4.98 13.11 0.93
CA TRP A 84 -4.23 14.30 0.54
C TRP A 84 -3.26 13.99 -0.61
N GLY A 85 -3.19 14.89 -1.58
CA GLY A 85 -2.20 14.85 -2.65
C GLY A 85 -2.72 15.52 -3.91
N GLY A 86 -2.19 15.11 -5.05
CA GLY A 86 -2.58 15.64 -6.35
C GLY A 86 -1.39 16.12 -7.17
N PHE A 87 -1.70 16.38 -8.43
CA PHE A 87 -0.81 16.91 -9.44
C PHE A 87 -1.60 17.98 -10.19
N ASP A 88 -1.02 19.17 -10.30
CA ASP A 88 -1.62 20.33 -10.95
C ASP A 88 -0.62 20.84 -12.00
N ASP A 89 -1.01 20.68 -13.27
CA ASP A 89 -0.29 21.10 -14.46
C ASP A 89 -1.07 22.10 -15.31
N GLU A 90 -2.06 22.79 -14.72
CA GLU A 90 -2.85 23.81 -15.45
C GLU A 90 -1.96 24.95 -15.97
N ASP A 91 -0.91 25.30 -15.22
CA ASP A 91 0.17 26.21 -15.65
C ASP A 91 1.46 25.41 -15.93
N PRO A 92 1.84 25.23 -17.22
CA PRO A 92 3.05 24.51 -17.58
C PRO A 92 4.35 25.08 -17.00
N ASP A 93 4.36 26.38 -16.66
CA ASP A 93 5.53 27.04 -16.05
C ASP A 93 5.56 26.87 -14.53
N ASN A 94 4.49 26.36 -13.91
CA ASN A 94 4.34 26.19 -12.46
C ASN A 94 3.62 24.88 -12.08
N VAL A 95 4.12 23.76 -12.61
CA VAL A 95 3.62 22.43 -12.24
C VAL A 95 3.90 22.13 -10.77
N VAL A 96 2.88 21.72 -10.02
CA VAL A 96 3.05 21.24 -8.64
C VAL A 96 2.58 19.80 -8.48
N GLU A 97 3.31 19.03 -7.70
CA GLU A 97 3.03 17.63 -7.40
C GLU A 97 3.11 17.42 -5.88
N GLU A 98 2.20 16.64 -5.31
CA GLU A 98 2.45 15.92 -4.06
C GLU A 98 3.06 14.55 -4.42
N PRO A 99 4.39 14.42 -4.45
CA PRO A 99 5.03 13.23 -5.02
C PRO A 99 4.73 11.95 -4.23
N ARG A 100 4.26 12.07 -2.97
CA ARG A 100 3.87 10.91 -2.14
C ARG A 100 2.51 10.34 -2.55
N ASN A 101 1.67 11.12 -3.22
CA ASN A 101 0.36 10.73 -3.72
C ASN A 101 -0.09 11.67 -4.86
N PRO A 102 0.47 11.55 -6.08
CA PRO A 102 0.18 12.46 -7.19
C PRO A 102 -1.26 12.37 -7.70
N ILE A 103 -2.00 11.31 -7.34
CA ILE A 103 -3.42 11.13 -7.73
C ILE A 103 -4.40 11.52 -6.62
N GLY A 104 -3.90 12.02 -5.49
CA GLY A 104 -4.72 12.47 -4.39
C GLY A 104 -5.51 13.73 -4.71
N ARG A 105 -6.10 14.33 -3.68
CA ARG A 105 -6.81 15.61 -3.82
C ARG A 105 -6.33 16.65 -2.83
N GLY A 106 -6.37 17.91 -3.24
CA GLY A 106 -6.08 19.08 -2.40
C GLY A 106 -4.78 19.81 -2.73
N LYS A 107 -3.81 19.17 -3.38
CA LYS A 107 -2.63 19.85 -3.90
C LYS A 107 -3.00 20.64 -5.16
N VAL A 108 -2.72 21.94 -5.12
CA VAL A 108 -2.95 22.91 -6.20
C VAL A 108 -1.82 23.92 -6.19
N ALA A 109 -1.51 24.53 -7.34
CA ALA A 109 -0.46 25.53 -7.47
C ALA A 109 -0.82 26.84 -6.75
N ASP A 110 -2.09 27.24 -6.83
CA ASP A 110 -2.65 28.41 -6.16
C ASP A 110 -3.72 27.99 -5.15
N SER A 111 -3.50 28.24 -3.86
CA SER A 111 -4.45 27.87 -2.82
C SER A 111 -5.81 28.58 -2.95
N ALA A 112 -5.88 29.70 -3.70
CA ALA A 112 -7.14 30.38 -4.00
C ALA A 112 -8.05 29.54 -4.93
N THR A 113 -7.49 28.69 -5.79
CA THR A 113 -8.27 27.82 -6.70
C THR A 113 -8.83 26.60 -5.99
N ARG A 114 -8.36 26.32 -4.77
CA ARG A 114 -8.82 25.19 -3.95
C ARG A 114 -10.27 25.33 -3.52
N ALA A 115 -10.77 26.56 -3.36
CA ALA A 115 -12.14 26.79 -2.92
C ALA A 115 -13.15 26.19 -3.92
N GLY A 116 -14.09 25.38 -3.41
CA GLY A 116 -15.05 24.65 -4.25
C GLY A 116 -14.58 23.27 -4.71
N GLN A 117 -13.30 22.92 -4.52
CA GLN A 117 -12.78 21.60 -4.85
C GLN A 117 -13.05 20.56 -3.74
N PRO A 118 -13.24 19.27 -4.08
CA PRO A 118 -13.35 18.20 -3.10
C PRO A 118 -12.12 18.13 -2.18
N ALA A 119 -12.35 18.11 -0.87
CA ALA A 119 -11.30 17.91 0.10
C ALA A 119 -11.06 16.40 0.37
N PRO A 120 -9.88 16.01 0.89
CA PRO A 120 -9.60 14.65 1.28
C PRO A 120 -10.66 14.07 2.21
N GLN A 121 -10.94 12.79 2.01
CA GLN A 121 -11.83 11.99 2.86
C GLN A 121 -11.05 11.01 3.73
N ILE A 122 -9.77 10.74 3.43
CA ILE A 122 -8.89 9.87 4.23
C ILE A 122 -7.76 10.72 4.80
N GLU A 123 -7.65 10.76 6.12
CA GLU A 123 -6.60 11.48 6.84
C GLU A 123 -5.97 10.63 7.93
N ASP A 124 -4.78 11.05 8.37
CA ASP A 124 -4.17 10.54 9.60
C ASP A 124 -4.82 11.26 10.79
N PRO A 125 -5.41 10.54 11.77
CA PRO A 125 -6.11 11.17 12.89
C PRO A 125 -5.23 12.05 13.77
N TYR A 126 -3.90 11.90 13.69
CA TYR A 126 -2.94 12.71 14.43
C TYR A 126 -2.43 13.92 13.62
N HIS A 127 -2.75 14.00 12.32
CA HIS A 127 -2.29 15.05 11.41
C HIS A 127 -3.42 15.52 10.48
N LEU A 128 -4.55 15.90 11.08
CA LEU A 128 -5.73 16.34 10.34
C LEU A 128 -5.50 17.66 9.59
N ILE A 129 -6.21 17.83 8.47
CA ILE A 129 -6.26 19.11 7.75
C ILE A 129 -7.07 20.10 8.60
N SER A 130 -6.36 21.04 9.21
CA SER A 130 -6.94 22.03 10.13
C SER A 130 -7.28 23.36 9.47
N ASN A 131 -6.67 23.68 8.32
CA ASN A 131 -6.89 24.89 7.52
C ASN A 131 -6.38 24.70 6.08
N LEU A 132 -6.51 25.74 5.24
CA LEU A 132 -6.12 25.71 3.83
C LEU A 132 -4.61 25.63 3.58
N ASP A 133 -3.77 25.99 4.54
CA ASP A 133 -2.31 25.91 4.39
C ASP A 133 -1.74 24.56 4.86
N THR A 134 -2.59 23.68 5.42
CA THR A 134 -2.15 22.37 5.89
C THR A 134 -1.91 21.42 4.72
N GLU A 135 -0.67 20.95 4.58
CA GLU A 135 -0.28 19.93 3.60
C GLU A 135 0.24 18.66 4.32
N PRO A 136 -0.66 17.78 4.82
CA PRO A 136 -0.24 16.60 5.58
C PRO A 136 0.40 15.54 4.68
N ALA A 137 0.95 14.48 5.28
CA ALA A 137 1.30 13.29 4.51
C ALA A 137 0.00 12.58 4.02
N PRO A 138 -0.01 11.98 2.83
CA PRO A 138 -1.11 11.12 2.42
C PRO A 138 -1.29 9.96 3.40
N ALA A 139 -2.53 9.75 3.85
CA ALA A 139 -2.89 8.64 4.72
C ALA A 139 -3.53 7.52 3.89
N GLY A 140 -3.11 6.28 4.09
CA GLY A 140 -3.64 5.13 3.38
C GLY A 140 -3.08 3.82 3.90
N VAL A 141 -3.68 2.72 3.44
CA VAL A 141 -3.31 1.33 3.78
C VAL A 141 -3.15 0.44 2.54
N GLY A 142 -3.48 0.95 1.36
CA GLY A 142 -3.28 0.28 0.08
C GLY A 142 -1.84 0.38 -0.43
N ALA A 143 -1.59 -0.19 -1.62
CA ALA A 143 -0.27 -0.17 -2.24
C ALA A 143 0.08 1.18 -2.88
N ILE A 144 1.30 1.67 -2.63
CA ILE A 144 1.88 2.90 -3.18
C ILE A 144 2.42 2.64 -4.59
N GLY A 145 2.17 3.57 -5.53
CA GLY A 145 2.67 3.51 -6.91
C GLY A 145 4.20 3.48 -7.03
N ARG A 146 4.75 2.73 -8.01
CA ARG A 146 6.22 2.65 -8.23
C ARG A 146 6.87 4.00 -8.56
N HIS A 147 6.12 4.89 -9.20
CA HIS A 147 6.55 6.23 -9.60
C HIS A 147 6.36 7.27 -8.47
N TRP A 148 5.74 6.90 -7.35
CA TRP A 148 5.50 7.80 -6.23
C TRP A 148 6.69 7.79 -5.28
N MET A 149 6.89 8.88 -4.56
CA MET A 149 7.56 8.80 -3.26
C MET A 149 6.71 7.91 -2.32
N PRO A 150 7.32 7.11 -1.42
CA PRO A 150 8.75 6.98 -1.19
C PRO A 150 9.45 5.96 -2.10
N ARG A 151 8.78 5.31 -3.06
CA ARG A 151 9.37 4.22 -3.85
C ARG A 151 10.32 4.70 -4.93
N ARG A 152 10.00 5.82 -5.59
CA ARG A 152 10.74 6.33 -6.75
C ARG A 152 12.19 6.67 -6.43
N GLN A 153 12.49 7.09 -5.19
CA GLN A 153 13.86 7.41 -4.76
C GLN A 153 14.81 6.20 -4.77
N TYR A 154 14.28 4.98 -4.78
CA TYR A 154 15.03 3.73 -4.75
C TYR A 154 15.15 3.06 -6.14
N ALA A 155 14.62 3.70 -7.19
CA ALA A 155 14.60 3.13 -8.53
C ALA A 155 16.00 3.00 -9.17
N GLY A 156 17.00 3.73 -8.65
CA GLY A 156 18.33 3.83 -9.25
C GLY A 156 18.36 4.77 -10.45
N THR A 157 19.49 4.80 -11.14
CA THR A 157 19.77 5.79 -12.20
C THR A 157 19.51 5.20 -13.59
N TYR A 158 18.57 5.81 -14.33
CA TYR A 158 18.20 5.45 -15.71
C TYR A 158 18.69 6.50 -16.71
N ASP A 159 20.02 6.67 -16.83
CA ASP A 159 20.66 7.63 -17.73
C ASP A 159 21.10 6.99 -19.08
N GLU A 160 21.75 7.78 -19.94
CA GLU A 160 22.28 7.30 -21.23
C GLU A 160 23.29 6.15 -21.06
N VAL A 161 24.08 6.15 -19.99
CA VAL A 161 25.06 5.10 -19.71
C VAL A 161 24.34 3.79 -19.40
N TRP A 162 23.31 3.83 -18.53
CA TRP A 162 22.43 2.69 -18.30
C TRP A 162 21.80 2.20 -19.61
N GLN A 163 21.28 3.12 -20.43
CA GLN A 163 20.63 2.79 -21.70
C GLN A 163 21.56 2.07 -22.67
N GLN A 164 22.82 2.51 -22.79
CA GLN A 164 23.79 1.92 -23.72
C GLN A 164 24.43 0.62 -23.22
N THR A 165 24.58 0.45 -21.91
CA THR A 165 25.43 -0.63 -21.35
C THR A 165 24.68 -1.69 -20.57
N ARG A 166 23.45 -1.41 -20.13
CA ARG A 166 22.75 -2.25 -19.14
C ARG A 166 21.30 -2.54 -19.48
N ALA A 167 20.62 -1.66 -20.21
CA ALA A 167 19.26 -1.92 -20.67
C ALA A 167 19.18 -3.29 -21.39
N PRO A 168 18.14 -4.11 -21.11
CA PRO A 168 16.93 -3.82 -20.32
C PRO A 168 17.02 -4.21 -18.83
N LEU A 169 18.20 -4.47 -18.27
CA LEU A 169 18.33 -4.85 -16.85
C LEU A 169 18.13 -3.63 -15.91
N PRO A 170 17.59 -3.82 -14.69
CA PRO A 170 17.47 -2.74 -13.71
C PRO A 170 18.83 -2.11 -13.39
N PRO A 171 18.94 -0.81 -13.08
CA PRO A 171 20.19 -0.14 -12.71
C PRO A 171 21.01 -0.87 -11.64
N ILE A 172 22.32 -0.64 -11.59
CA ILE A 172 23.20 -1.28 -10.58
C ILE A 172 22.88 -0.75 -9.18
N ASP A 173 22.49 0.51 -9.09
CA ASP A 173 22.18 1.27 -7.89
C ASP A 173 20.68 1.21 -7.53
N LEU A 174 19.88 0.36 -8.19
CA LEU A 174 18.52 0.08 -7.72
C LEU A 174 18.58 -0.56 -6.34
N ASP A 175 17.87 0.04 -5.40
CA ASP A 175 17.74 -0.46 -4.03
C ASP A 175 16.46 -1.29 -3.92
N ASP A 176 16.57 -2.50 -3.35
CA ASP A 176 15.44 -3.45 -3.22
C ASP A 176 14.26 -2.85 -2.42
N ARG A 177 14.47 -1.78 -1.63
CA ARG A 177 13.39 -1.00 -0.99
C ARG A 177 12.41 -0.39 -2.00
N HIS A 178 12.78 -0.23 -3.27
CA HIS A 178 11.87 0.15 -4.35
C HIS A 178 10.68 -0.83 -4.50
N HIS A 179 10.87 -2.09 -4.09
CA HIS A 179 9.86 -3.13 -4.17
C HIS A 179 8.91 -3.17 -2.97
N LEU A 180 9.24 -2.49 -1.86
CA LEU A 180 8.28 -2.26 -0.77
C LEU A 180 7.21 -1.27 -1.24
N CYS A 181 5.95 -1.58 -0.98
CA CYS A 181 4.82 -0.85 -1.51
C CYS A 181 3.70 -0.60 -0.51
N ALA A 182 3.80 -1.08 0.73
CA ALA A 182 2.88 -0.64 1.78
C ALA A 182 3.16 0.83 2.18
N THR A 183 2.21 1.43 2.90
CA THR A 183 2.46 2.66 3.64
C THR A 183 3.60 2.46 4.65
N PRO A 184 4.42 3.47 4.99
CA PRO A 184 5.56 3.30 5.89
C PRO A 184 5.23 2.64 7.24
N ASP A 185 4.05 2.92 7.81
CA ASP A 185 3.59 2.31 9.08
C ASP A 185 3.27 0.81 8.97
N LEU A 186 3.11 0.30 7.74
CA LEU A 186 2.75 -1.08 7.42
C LEU A 186 3.85 -1.77 6.61
N SER A 187 5.09 -1.26 6.67
CA SER A 187 6.27 -1.90 6.08
C SER A 187 7.36 -2.05 7.13
N THR A 188 8.03 -3.20 7.19
CA THR A 188 8.99 -3.52 8.27
C THR A 188 10.18 -4.33 7.77
N ASP A 189 11.38 -4.04 8.27
CA ASP A 189 12.56 -4.89 8.12
C ASP A 189 12.61 -6.02 9.16
N LYS A 190 11.98 -5.82 10.32
CA LYS A 190 11.65 -6.86 11.29
C LYS A 190 10.53 -7.72 10.70
N LEU A 191 10.93 -8.78 10.00
CA LEU A 191 10.04 -9.68 9.25
C LEU A 191 8.89 -10.21 10.10
N LEU A 192 7.67 -10.15 9.56
CA LEU A 192 6.51 -10.80 10.16
C LEU A 192 6.64 -12.32 10.01
N LYS A 193 5.97 -13.03 10.92
CA LYS A 193 5.89 -14.49 10.92
C LYS A 193 4.46 -14.95 10.71
N SER A 194 4.32 -16.23 10.40
CA SER A 194 3.03 -16.90 10.46
C SER A 194 2.51 -16.89 11.92
N GLY A 195 1.19 -16.83 12.13
CA GLY A 195 0.59 -16.77 13.47
C GLY A 195 0.59 -15.40 14.15
N GLU A 196 1.15 -14.35 13.54
CA GLU A 196 1.08 -12.98 14.08
C GLU A 196 -0.39 -12.53 14.25
N THR A 197 -0.68 -11.82 15.33
CA THR A 197 -2.03 -11.32 15.60
C THR A 197 -2.44 -10.26 14.57
N VAL A 198 -3.63 -10.41 14.01
CA VAL A 198 -4.30 -9.42 13.16
C VAL A 198 -5.49 -8.86 13.92
N LYS A 199 -5.60 -7.53 13.95
CA LYS A 199 -6.76 -6.82 14.51
C LYS A 199 -7.29 -5.84 13.48
N LEU A 200 -8.58 -5.92 13.22
CA LEU A 200 -9.30 -5.07 12.28
C LEU A 200 -10.39 -4.33 13.03
N TYR A 201 -10.45 -3.02 12.85
CA TYR A 201 -11.50 -2.17 13.41
C TYR A 201 -12.16 -1.38 12.30
N ASN A 202 -13.48 -1.52 12.17
CA ASN A 202 -14.32 -0.89 11.16
C ASN A 202 -13.89 -1.18 9.71
N LEU A 203 -13.27 -2.34 9.46
CA LEU A 203 -12.79 -2.77 8.14
C LEU A 203 -13.62 -3.91 7.51
N LEU A 204 -14.73 -4.30 8.16
CA LEU A 204 -15.66 -5.32 7.67
C LEU A 204 -17.09 -4.76 7.66
N PRO A 205 -17.99 -5.30 6.82
CA PRO A 205 -19.38 -4.85 6.75
C PRO A 205 -20.07 -4.77 8.12
N GLY A 206 -20.75 -3.66 8.38
CA GLY A 206 -21.38 -3.36 9.69
C GLY A 206 -20.44 -2.74 10.73
N GLY A 207 -19.15 -2.64 10.44
CA GLY A 207 -18.13 -2.09 11.34
C GLY A 207 -17.73 -3.07 12.45
N GLY A 208 -17.24 -2.54 13.57
CA GLY A 208 -16.87 -3.34 14.74
C GLY A 208 -15.43 -3.86 14.70
N ALA A 209 -15.12 -4.83 15.56
CA ALA A 209 -13.76 -5.35 15.74
C ALA A 209 -13.68 -6.85 15.44
N VAL A 210 -12.64 -7.25 14.71
CA VAL A 210 -12.29 -8.65 14.47
C VAL A 210 -10.82 -8.86 14.81
N GLU A 211 -10.53 -9.96 15.51
CA GLU A 211 -9.19 -10.38 15.88
C GLU A 211 -8.99 -11.85 15.48
N PHE A 212 -7.87 -12.13 14.82
CA PHE A 212 -7.48 -13.47 14.42
C PHE A 212 -5.94 -13.56 14.34
N ALA A 213 -5.40 -14.74 14.02
CA ALA A 213 -3.97 -14.92 13.78
C ALA A 213 -3.72 -15.20 12.30
N LEU A 214 -2.62 -14.67 11.75
CA LEU A 214 -2.19 -15.03 10.39
C LEU A 214 -2.09 -16.56 10.25
N PRO A 215 -2.54 -17.14 9.12
CA PRO A 215 -2.40 -18.57 8.87
C PRO A 215 -0.98 -19.07 9.14
N VAL A 216 -0.86 -20.19 9.85
CA VAL A 216 0.44 -20.80 10.16
C VAL A 216 0.89 -21.63 8.97
N VAL A 217 1.84 -21.09 8.18
CA VAL A 217 2.45 -21.77 7.04
C VAL A 217 3.97 -21.77 7.19
N HIS A 218 4.59 -22.93 6.97
CA HIS A 218 6.05 -23.08 6.94
C HIS A 218 6.48 -23.63 5.58
N LEU A 219 7.14 -22.78 4.78
CA LEU A 219 7.57 -23.16 3.45
C LEU A 219 9.07 -23.49 3.41
N GLU A 220 9.40 -24.51 2.62
CA GLU A 220 10.73 -24.75 2.09
C GLU A 220 10.67 -24.64 0.56
N ILE A 221 11.56 -23.84 -0.01
CA ILE A 221 11.74 -23.77 -1.46
C ILE A 221 13.06 -24.44 -1.81
N VAL A 222 13.02 -25.44 -2.68
CA VAL A 222 14.21 -26.12 -3.20
C VAL A 222 14.37 -25.75 -4.67
N PHE A 223 15.54 -25.21 -5.00
CA PHE A 223 15.98 -24.99 -6.37
C PHE A 223 16.97 -26.08 -6.77
N ASP A 224 16.47 -27.06 -7.53
CA ASP A 224 17.22 -28.23 -7.98
C ASP A 224 17.68 -28.04 -9.42
N VAL A 225 18.98 -28.22 -9.68
CA VAL A 225 19.58 -28.13 -11.01
C VAL A 225 20.43 -29.35 -11.23
N LYS A 226 20.18 -30.06 -12.33
CA LYS A 226 20.90 -31.28 -12.67
C LYS A 226 22.43 -31.10 -12.57
N GLY A 227 23.08 -31.98 -11.82
CA GLY A 227 24.55 -31.98 -11.64
C GLY A 227 25.07 -30.94 -10.65
N ARG A 228 24.20 -30.35 -9.81
CA ARG A 228 24.56 -29.48 -8.69
C ARG A 228 23.87 -29.95 -7.42
N GLU A 229 24.43 -29.58 -6.28
CA GLU A 229 23.73 -29.72 -5.00
C GLU A 229 22.49 -28.81 -5.00
N PRO A 230 21.30 -29.31 -4.60
CA PRO A 230 20.09 -28.49 -4.53
C PRO A 230 20.24 -27.34 -3.55
N ALA A 231 19.86 -26.13 -3.96
CA ALA A 231 19.81 -25.00 -3.06
C ALA A 231 18.48 -25.00 -2.31
N VAL A 232 18.53 -25.01 -0.97
CA VAL A 232 17.36 -25.06 -0.10
C VAL A 232 17.20 -23.72 0.60
N PHE A 233 15.99 -23.18 0.58
CA PHE A 233 15.64 -21.89 1.16
C PHE A 233 14.51 -22.05 2.17
N ALA A 234 14.66 -21.40 3.32
CA ALA A 234 13.56 -21.03 4.19
C ALA A 234 13.21 -19.57 3.85
N PRO A 235 12.27 -19.31 2.93
CA PRO A 235 11.91 -17.95 2.56
C PRO A 235 11.23 -17.24 3.73
N HIS A 236 11.34 -15.92 3.78
CA HIS A 236 10.55 -15.11 4.70
C HIS A 236 9.24 -14.65 4.08
N LEU A 237 8.27 -14.35 4.93
CA LEU A 237 7.01 -13.71 4.55
C LEU A 237 7.30 -12.25 4.23
N ASP A 238 7.13 -11.85 2.97
CA ASP A 238 7.46 -10.48 2.53
C ASP A 238 6.26 -9.63 2.13
N THR A 239 5.09 -10.24 1.95
CA THR A 239 3.86 -9.52 1.66
C THR A 239 2.69 -10.23 2.34
N VAL A 240 1.87 -9.46 3.05
CA VAL A 240 0.56 -9.86 3.57
C VAL A 240 -0.47 -8.92 2.95
N ILE A 241 -1.42 -9.47 2.21
CA ILE A 241 -2.57 -8.71 1.70
C ILE A 241 -3.80 -9.15 2.48
N LEU A 242 -4.47 -8.19 3.11
CA LEU A 242 -5.80 -8.37 3.66
C LEU A 242 -6.80 -7.94 2.58
N ASP A 243 -7.33 -8.91 1.84
CA ASP A 243 -8.39 -8.67 0.85
C ASP A 243 -9.76 -8.72 1.54
N LEU A 244 -10.26 -7.53 1.81
CA LEU A 244 -11.53 -7.24 2.46
C LEU A 244 -12.51 -6.57 1.48
N LEU A 245 -12.14 -6.45 0.21
CA LEU A 245 -12.95 -5.77 -0.79
C LEU A 245 -14.09 -6.69 -1.22
N GLU A 246 -15.31 -6.14 -1.25
CA GLU A 246 -16.53 -6.89 -1.58
C GLU A 246 -16.81 -8.07 -0.64
N THR A 247 -16.33 -8.01 0.61
CA THR A 247 -16.65 -9.04 1.60
C THR A 247 -18.17 -9.19 1.78
N SER A 248 -18.63 -10.43 1.72
CA SER A 248 -20.02 -10.84 1.92
C SER A 248 -20.08 -12.28 2.43
N ASP A 249 -21.28 -12.81 2.69
CA ASP A 249 -21.45 -14.22 3.05
C ASP A 249 -20.96 -15.18 1.95
N GLU A 250 -20.97 -14.75 0.69
CA GLU A 250 -20.50 -15.53 -0.47
C GLU A 250 -19.00 -15.33 -0.76
N LYS A 251 -18.42 -14.21 -0.31
CA LYS A 251 -17.00 -13.87 -0.45
C LYS A 251 -16.44 -13.48 0.93
N PRO A 252 -15.99 -14.44 1.75
CA PRO A 252 -15.43 -14.13 3.06
C PRO A 252 -14.13 -13.32 2.92
N PRO A 253 -13.70 -12.61 3.99
CA PRO A 253 -12.38 -11.99 4.03
C PRO A 253 -11.28 -12.98 3.68
N ALA A 254 -10.29 -12.53 2.90
CA ALA A 254 -9.15 -13.35 2.52
C ALA A 254 -7.83 -12.71 2.99
N VAL A 255 -6.87 -13.57 3.29
CA VAL A 255 -5.49 -13.19 3.58
C VAL A 255 -4.58 -13.87 2.58
N GLU A 256 -3.87 -13.07 1.79
CA GLU A 256 -2.84 -13.56 0.88
C GLU A 256 -1.47 -13.35 1.50
N MET A 257 -0.63 -14.37 1.46
CA MET A 257 0.69 -14.36 2.06
C MET A 257 1.72 -14.81 1.04
N VAL A 258 2.77 -14.00 0.85
CA VAL A 258 3.79 -14.23 -0.16
C VAL A 258 5.15 -14.46 0.51
N TRP A 259 5.75 -15.59 0.17
CA TRP A 259 7.12 -15.93 0.52
C TRP A 259 8.00 -15.91 -0.73
N ARG A 260 9.20 -15.33 -0.63
CA ARG A 260 10.10 -15.19 -1.78
C ARG A 260 11.49 -15.73 -1.48
N ALA A 261 12.04 -16.41 -2.47
CA ALA A 261 13.45 -16.79 -2.53
C ALA A 261 14.01 -16.34 -3.89
N SER A 262 15.29 -16.00 -3.92
CA SER A 262 15.99 -15.62 -5.16
C SER A 262 17.27 -16.42 -5.33
N VAL A 263 17.54 -16.86 -6.54
CA VAL A 263 18.74 -17.65 -6.89
C VAL A 263 19.45 -17.02 -8.07
N LYS A 264 20.77 -17.18 -8.12
CA LYS A 264 21.52 -16.84 -9.32
C LYS A 264 21.13 -17.81 -10.43
N ALA A 265 20.57 -17.27 -11.52
CA ALA A 265 20.13 -18.08 -12.65
C ALA A 265 21.29 -18.98 -13.18
N PRO A 266 21.09 -20.31 -13.27
CA PRO A 266 22.08 -21.19 -13.88
C PRO A 266 22.09 -21.01 -15.40
N ARG A 267 23.21 -21.40 -16.04
CA ARG A 267 23.34 -21.36 -17.52
C ARG A 267 22.23 -22.14 -18.24
N ARG A 268 21.73 -23.22 -17.64
CA ARG A 268 20.67 -24.08 -18.18
C ARG A 268 19.41 -23.99 -17.31
N LEU A 269 18.78 -22.82 -17.28
CA LEU A 269 17.57 -22.58 -16.48
C LEU A 269 16.44 -23.57 -16.79
N ARG A 270 16.33 -24.04 -18.04
CA ARG A 270 15.34 -25.05 -18.46
C ARG A 270 15.50 -26.41 -17.78
N GLU A 271 16.68 -26.70 -17.25
CA GLU A 271 16.96 -27.93 -16.49
C GLU A 271 16.74 -27.75 -14.98
N ALA A 272 16.35 -26.55 -14.54
CA ALA A 272 16.06 -26.26 -13.15
C ALA A 272 14.63 -26.66 -12.77
N ARG A 273 14.46 -27.19 -11.58
CA ARG A 273 13.16 -27.49 -10.96
C ARG A 273 13.02 -26.67 -9.69
N VAL A 274 11.86 -26.04 -9.53
CA VAL A 274 11.46 -25.39 -8.28
C VAL A 274 10.50 -26.34 -7.58
N ILE A 275 10.83 -26.74 -6.36
CA ILE A 275 9.98 -27.58 -5.52
C ILE A 275 9.62 -26.75 -4.30
N VAL A 276 8.33 -26.55 -4.06
CA VAL A 276 7.83 -25.89 -2.85
C VAL A 276 7.22 -26.97 -1.97
N ARG A 277 7.61 -26.99 -0.69
CA ARG A 277 7.09 -27.91 0.31
C ARG A 277 6.54 -27.10 1.46
N GLU A 278 5.33 -27.43 1.87
CA GLU A 278 4.85 -27.07 3.19
C GLU A 278 5.40 -28.10 4.19
N LYS A 279 5.97 -27.61 5.28
CA LYS A 279 6.46 -28.43 6.39
C LYS A 279 5.49 -28.33 7.54
N ASP A 280 5.31 -29.43 8.24
CA ASP A 280 4.61 -29.42 9.52
C ASP A 280 5.33 -28.48 10.49
N ALA A 281 4.56 -27.73 11.29
CA ALA A 281 5.12 -26.96 12.39
C ALA A 281 5.80 -27.94 13.37
N ALA A 282 7.11 -27.75 13.59
CA ALA A 282 7.89 -28.55 14.54
C ALA A 282 7.55 -28.20 15.99
#